data_AF-A0A958LKY2-F1
#
_entry.id   AF-A0A958LKY2-F1
#
_cell.length_a   1.000
_cell.length_b   1.000
_cell.length_c   1.000
_cell.angle_alpha   90.00
_cell.angle_beta   90.00
_cell.angle_gamma   90.00
#
_symmetry.space_group_name_H-M   'P 1'
#
loop_
_entity.id
_entity.type
_entity.pdbx_description
1 polymer ?
#
loop_
_entity_poly.entity_id
_entity_poly.type
_entity_poly.pdbx_seq_one_letter_code
_entity_poly.pdbx_strand_id
1 'polypeptide(L)'
;HDISWAVLACEELNIPYHFFELDLFDFWQSQALEYAEISQCISPQLVVTMWLSDQVEGYPVLGGGDCLFVKENNSTNMDNPRSGLLHQDISLWNLWEKERIAAWYRFFLARNREACPGFFQYRPEIILSYIQDQMVNDLFENKFPGVSSSQSIKLAVYQQHFKLRSRPKYTGFEKVQAQDAELRKILVAKFPHSDEIYKTGWKELSRILSPRSETE
;
A
#
# COMPACT_ATOMS: atom_id res chain seq x y z
N HIS A 1 18.25 10.42 2.42
CA HIS A 1 17.08 11.10 3.04
C HIS A 1 15.92 10.13 2.89
N ASP A 2 15.18 9.72 3.90
CA ASP A 2 15.04 10.19 5.28
C ASP A 2 15.01 8.97 6.22
N ILE A 3 16.19 8.34 6.38
CA ILE A 3 16.38 7.26 7.37
C ILE A 3 16.32 7.79 8.81
N SER A 4 16.46 9.11 9.00
CA SER A 4 16.47 9.76 10.31
C SER A 4 15.19 9.49 11.10
N TRP A 5 13.99 9.54 10.51
CA TRP A 5 12.77 9.21 11.25
C TRP A 5 12.70 7.75 11.67
N ALA A 6 13.23 6.83 10.86
CA ALA A 6 13.29 5.42 11.22
C ALA A 6 14.25 5.20 12.39
N VAL A 7 15.44 5.82 12.34
CA VAL A 7 16.43 5.80 13.43
C VAL A 7 15.84 6.36 14.71
N LEU A 8 15.27 7.57 14.67
CA LEU A 8 14.64 8.21 15.83
C LEU A 8 13.53 7.35 16.44
N ALA A 9 12.67 6.74 15.61
CA ALA A 9 11.63 5.85 16.09
C ALA A 9 12.20 4.61 16.77
N CYS A 10 13.27 4.02 16.22
CA CYS A 10 13.95 2.88 16.82
C CYS A 10 14.60 3.25 18.16
N GLU A 11 15.31 4.38 18.24
CA GLU A 11 15.92 4.89 19.46
C GLU A 11 14.88 5.15 20.56
N GLU A 12 13.76 5.80 20.23
CA GLU A 12 12.69 6.09 21.18
C GLU A 12 11.99 4.84 21.72
N LEU A 13 11.89 3.80 20.89
CA LEU A 13 11.30 2.51 21.26
C LEU A 13 12.31 1.52 21.85
N ASN A 14 13.60 1.90 21.93
CA ASN A 14 14.71 1.01 22.30
C ASN A 14 14.78 -0.26 21.43
N ILE A 15 14.52 -0.12 20.13
CA ILE A 15 14.58 -1.20 19.14
C ILE A 15 15.94 -1.13 18.43
N PRO A 16 16.71 -2.23 18.36
CA PRO A 16 17.95 -2.27 17.60
C PRO A 16 17.66 -2.15 16.09
N TYR A 17 18.56 -1.49 15.37
CA TYR A 17 18.47 -1.31 13.93
C TYR A 17 19.81 -1.57 13.24
N HIS A 18 19.75 -1.93 11.96
CA HIS A 18 20.91 -2.19 11.12
C HIS A 18 20.80 -1.37 9.83
N PHE A 19 21.93 -0.85 9.36
CA PHE A 19 22.01 -0.19 8.06
C PHE A 19 22.45 -1.18 6.99
N PHE A 20 21.78 -1.11 5.85
CA PHE A 20 22.16 -1.80 4.63
C PHE A 20 22.46 -0.74 3.58
N GLU A 21 23.66 -0.80 3.01
CA GLU A 21 24.10 0.11 1.96
C GLU A 21 23.79 -0.51 0.60
N LEU A 22 23.22 0.31 -0.29
CA LEU A 22 22.89 -0.08 -1.66
C LEU A 22 23.22 1.07 -2.60
N ASP A 23 24.06 0.79 -3.62
CA ASP A 23 24.17 1.68 -4.76
C ASP A 23 22.96 1.46 -5.68
N LEU A 24 22.06 2.44 -5.69
CA LEU A 24 20.82 2.36 -6.47
C LEU A 24 21.08 2.31 -7.98
N PHE A 25 22.12 2.96 -8.48
CA PHE A 25 22.40 3.01 -9.91
C PHE A 25 22.96 1.67 -10.39
N ASP A 26 23.93 1.12 -9.66
CA ASP A 26 24.47 -0.20 -9.95
C ASP A 26 23.38 -1.27 -9.84
N PHE A 27 22.57 -1.24 -8.77
CA PHE A 27 21.48 -2.19 -8.57
C PHE A 27 20.44 -2.14 -9.69
N TRP A 28 20.01 -0.94 -10.11
CA TRP A 28 19.03 -0.78 -11.19
C TRP A 28 19.56 -1.21 -12.56
N GLN A 29 20.87 -1.16 -12.78
CA GLN A 29 21.50 -1.62 -14.01
C GLN A 29 21.79 -3.12 -14.01
N SER A 30 22.08 -3.71 -12.85
CA SER A 30 22.59 -5.09 -12.75
C SER A 30 21.55 -6.12 -12.31
N GLN A 31 20.73 -5.81 -11.30
CA GLN A 31 19.94 -6.82 -10.58
C GLN A 31 18.44 -6.53 -10.55
N ALA A 32 18.03 -5.28 -10.65
CA ALA A 32 16.62 -4.90 -10.44
C ALA A 32 15.64 -5.61 -11.39
N LEU A 33 16.07 -5.93 -12.61
CA LEU A 33 15.25 -6.66 -13.57
C LEU A 33 14.94 -8.09 -13.10
N GLU A 34 15.87 -8.78 -12.46
CA GLU A 34 15.66 -10.12 -11.90
C GLU A 34 14.56 -10.11 -10.85
N TYR A 35 14.64 -9.17 -9.89
CA TYR A 35 13.61 -8.98 -8.87
C TYR A 35 12.25 -8.63 -9.49
N ALA A 36 12.25 -7.77 -10.51
CA ALA A 36 11.03 -7.41 -11.24
C ALA A 36 10.43 -8.61 -11.99
N GLU A 37 11.24 -9.50 -12.57
CA GLU A 37 10.78 -10.68 -13.29
C GLU A 37 10.13 -11.72 -12.36
N ILE A 38 10.73 -11.98 -11.19
CA ILE A 38 10.17 -12.88 -10.18
C ILE A 38 8.76 -12.41 -9.75
N SER A 39 8.59 -11.10 -9.60
CA SER A 39 7.42 -10.50 -8.96
C SER A 39 6.45 -9.81 -9.91
N GLN A 40 6.79 -9.72 -11.20
CA GLN A 40 6.14 -8.84 -12.17
C GLN A 40 5.97 -7.41 -11.63
N CYS A 41 7.02 -6.86 -11.01
CA CYS A 41 6.98 -5.53 -10.41
C CYS A 41 7.33 -4.46 -11.44
N ILE A 42 6.56 -3.37 -11.44
CA ILE A 42 6.80 -2.20 -12.30
C ILE A 42 7.37 -1.00 -11.55
N SER A 43 7.72 -1.16 -10.27
CA SER A 43 8.20 -0.06 -9.44
C SER A 43 9.66 -0.27 -9.04
N PRO A 44 10.60 0.53 -9.58
CA PRO A 44 12.01 0.47 -9.19
C PRO A 44 12.26 0.60 -7.68
N GLN A 45 11.40 1.33 -6.98
CA GLN A 45 11.48 1.49 -5.51
C GLN A 45 11.06 0.23 -4.76
N LEU A 46 10.06 -0.52 -5.26
CA LEU A 46 9.57 -1.71 -4.58
C LEU A 46 10.55 -2.87 -4.74
N VAL A 47 11.24 -2.98 -5.89
CA VAL A 47 12.28 -4.00 -6.09
C VAL A 47 13.51 -3.77 -5.20
N VAL A 48 13.82 -2.52 -4.84
CA VAL A 48 14.84 -2.22 -3.80
C VAL A 48 14.43 -2.79 -2.44
N THR A 49 13.13 -2.74 -2.10
CA THR A 49 12.64 -3.32 -0.84
C THR A 49 12.68 -4.85 -0.87
N MET A 50 12.46 -5.47 -2.03
CA MET A 50 12.62 -6.93 -2.21
C MET A 50 14.09 -7.34 -2.03
N TRP A 51 15.02 -6.60 -2.64
CA TRP A 51 16.46 -6.79 -2.43
C TRP A 51 16.83 -6.69 -0.95
N LEU A 52 16.33 -5.66 -0.25
CA LEU A 52 16.59 -5.48 1.18
C LEU A 52 16.02 -6.65 2.00
N SER A 53 14.86 -7.17 1.60
CA SER A 53 14.24 -8.32 2.26
C SER A 53 15.14 -9.56 2.19
N ASP A 54 15.89 -9.76 1.10
CA ASP A 54 16.86 -10.85 0.99
C ASP A 54 18.11 -10.68 1.87
N GLN A 55 18.40 -9.46 2.34
CA GLN A 55 19.55 -9.19 3.21
C GLN A 55 19.25 -9.44 4.69
N VAL A 56 17.98 -9.61 5.06
CA VAL A 56 17.57 -9.82 6.45
C VAL A 56 17.26 -11.29 6.70
N GLU A 57 17.66 -11.81 7.86
CA GLU A 57 17.26 -13.13 8.33
C GLU A 57 15.87 -13.08 8.99
N GLY A 58 15.20 -14.24 9.07
CA GLY A 58 13.90 -14.37 9.71
C GLY A 58 12.72 -13.92 8.84
N TYR A 59 11.66 -13.46 9.51
CA TYR A 59 10.34 -13.15 8.92
C TYR A 59 10.23 -11.65 8.58
N PRO A 60 10.31 -11.25 7.30
CA PRO A 60 10.26 -9.84 6.93
C PRO A 60 8.87 -9.25 7.15
N VAL A 61 8.80 -8.06 7.76
CA VAL A 61 7.57 -7.27 7.89
C VAL A 61 7.77 -5.96 7.14
N LEU A 62 6.94 -5.70 6.14
CA LEU A 62 6.98 -4.51 5.30
C LEU A 62 5.77 -3.62 5.58
N GLY A 63 5.96 -2.30 5.44
CA GLY A 63 4.91 -1.29 5.68
C GLY A 63 3.88 -1.13 4.55
N GLY A 64 3.63 -2.19 3.77
CA GLY A 64 2.66 -2.17 2.68
C GLY A 64 1.21 -2.27 3.13
N GLY A 65 0.31 -2.27 2.15
CA GLY A 65 -1.11 -2.56 2.38
C GLY A 65 -1.88 -1.45 3.08
N ASP A 66 -1.47 -0.17 2.93
CA ASP A 66 -2.27 0.96 3.41
C ASP A 66 -3.75 0.79 3.02
N CYS A 67 -4.67 0.92 3.98
CA CYS A 67 -6.12 0.96 3.73
C CYS A 67 -6.52 2.27 3.02
N LEU A 68 -6.10 2.41 1.76
CA LEU A 68 -6.32 3.60 0.94
C LEU A 68 -7.76 3.62 0.42
N PHE A 69 -8.65 4.24 1.18
CA PHE A 69 -9.97 4.60 0.67
C PHE A 69 -9.90 5.89 -0.13
N VAL A 70 -10.52 5.86 -1.32
CA VAL A 70 -10.66 7.00 -2.22
C VAL A 70 -12.14 7.20 -2.53
N LYS A 71 -12.56 8.46 -2.52
CA LYS A 71 -13.90 8.87 -2.89
C LYS A 71 -14.03 8.90 -4.41
N GLU A 72 -14.98 8.17 -4.95
CA GLU A 72 -15.34 8.26 -6.36
C GLU A 72 -16.37 9.38 -6.56
N ASN A 73 -16.12 10.22 -7.56
CA ASN A 73 -17.12 11.17 -8.00
C ASN A 73 -18.09 10.43 -8.93
N ASN A 74 -19.39 10.46 -8.65
CA ASN A 74 -20.44 9.85 -9.46
C ASN A 74 -20.57 10.44 -10.89
N SER A 75 -19.62 11.23 -11.37
CA SER A 75 -19.69 11.98 -12.63
C SER A 75 -19.22 11.20 -13.87
N THR A 76 -18.73 9.96 -13.76
CA THR A 76 -18.19 9.21 -14.92
C THR A 76 -19.04 8.03 -15.40
N ASN A 77 -20.21 7.77 -14.82
CA ASN A 77 -21.10 6.69 -15.27
C ASN A 77 -22.07 7.08 -16.41
N MET A 78 -21.83 8.18 -17.13
CA MET A 78 -22.66 8.54 -18.29
C MET A 78 -22.16 7.98 -19.64
N ASP A 79 -20.92 7.45 -19.72
CA ASP A 79 -20.31 7.12 -21.03
C ASP A 79 -20.08 5.61 -21.29
N ASN A 80 -20.54 4.70 -20.43
CA ASN A 80 -20.40 3.25 -20.68
C ASN A 80 -21.72 2.48 -20.60
N PRO A 81 -22.49 2.36 -21.70
CA PRO A 81 -23.76 1.63 -21.74
C PRO A 81 -23.61 0.10 -21.74
N ARG A 82 -22.39 -0.45 -21.55
CA ARG A 82 -22.15 -1.90 -21.62
C ARG A 82 -22.05 -2.62 -20.28
N SER A 83 -22.01 -1.93 -19.15
CA SER A 83 -22.17 -2.61 -17.85
C SER A 83 -23.66 -2.73 -17.54
N GLY A 84 -24.32 -3.73 -18.12
CA GLY A 84 -25.69 -4.16 -17.78
C GLY A 84 -25.83 -4.75 -16.36
N LEU A 85 -25.01 -4.29 -15.42
CA LEU A 85 -25.10 -4.61 -14.00
C LEU A 85 -25.87 -3.48 -13.33
N LEU A 86 -27.05 -3.85 -12.83
CA LEU A 86 -27.93 -3.04 -12.00
C LEU A 86 -27.18 -2.12 -11.04
N HIS A 87 -27.61 -0.86 -11.01
CA HIS A 87 -27.28 0.17 -10.02
C HIS A 87 -27.54 -0.32 -8.59
N GLN A 88 -26.61 -1.07 -8.01
CA GLN A 88 -26.59 -1.40 -6.59
C GLN A 88 -25.51 -0.57 -5.93
N ASP A 89 -25.92 0.35 -5.07
CA ASP A 89 -25.11 1.07 -4.07
C ASP A 89 -23.62 1.17 -4.41
N ILE A 90 -23.26 1.98 -5.41
CA ILE A 90 -21.86 2.36 -5.60
C ILE A 90 -21.48 3.14 -4.34
N SER A 91 -20.81 2.44 -3.44
CA SER A 91 -20.17 3.00 -2.28
C SER A 91 -19.30 4.16 -2.75
N LEU A 92 -19.63 5.39 -2.31
CA LEU A 92 -18.86 6.58 -2.68
C LEU A 92 -17.38 6.44 -2.32
N TRP A 93 -17.06 5.60 -1.33
CA TRP A 93 -15.69 5.31 -0.91
C TRP A 93 -15.32 3.87 -1.21
N ASN A 94 -14.20 3.67 -1.89
CA ASN A 94 -13.69 2.36 -2.25
C ASN A 94 -12.28 2.20 -1.71
N LEU A 95 -11.98 1.03 -1.13
CA LEU A 95 -10.62 0.59 -0.87
C LEU A 95 -9.92 0.41 -2.23
N TRP A 96 -8.78 1.04 -2.43
CA TRP A 96 -7.97 0.92 -3.63
C TRP A 96 -6.76 0.04 -3.38
N GLU A 97 -6.75 -1.11 -4.02
CA GLU A 97 -5.64 -2.05 -3.99
C GLU A 97 -4.87 -1.96 -5.31
N LYS A 98 -3.61 -1.54 -5.24
CA LYS A 98 -2.77 -1.32 -6.42
C LYS A 98 -1.97 -2.58 -6.71
N GLU A 99 -2.09 -3.08 -7.93
CA GLU A 99 -1.47 -4.33 -8.37
C GLU A 99 0.07 -4.32 -8.23
N ARG A 100 0.70 -3.17 -8.43
CA ARG A 100 2.15 -3.02 -8.20
C ARG A 100 2.59 -3.30 -6.77
N ILE A 101 1.73 -3.09 -5.77
CA ILE A 101 2.03 -3.40 -4.36
C ILE A 101 1.89 -4.91 -4.11
N ALA A 102 0.97 -5.57 -4.81
CA ALA A 102 0.83 -7.04 -4.78
C ALA A 102 2.10 -7.77 -5.26
N ALA A 103 2.99 -7.09 -5.98
CA ALA A 103 4.29 -7.63 -6.38
C ALA A 103 5.15 -8.10 -5.20
N TRP A 104 5.08 -7.46 -4.02
CA TRP A 104 5.80 -7.98 -2.84
C TRP A 104 5.29 -9.36 -2.42
N TYR A 105 3.98 -9.59 -2.47
CA TYR A 105 3.41 -10.91 -2.16
C TYR A 105 3.90 -11.96 -3.15
N ARG A 106 3.87 -11.65 -4.45
CA ARG A 106 4.38 -12.56 -5.50
C ARG A 106 5.87 -12.88 -5.31
N PHE A 107 6.68 -11.90 -4.94
CA PHE A 107 8.10 -12.09 -4.66
C PHE A 107 8.33 -13.15 -3.57
N PHE A 108 7.67 -13.00 -2.42
CA PHE A 108 7.83 -13.94 -1.30
C PHE A 108 7.24 -15.32 -1.60
N LEU A 109 6.10 -15.38 -2.28
CA LEU A 109 5.51 -16.64 -2.75
C LEU A 109 6.44 -17.39 -3.70
N ALA A 110 7.01 -16.70 -4.69
CA ALA A 110 7.93 -17.30 -5.67
C ALA A 110 9.23 -17.83 -5.03
N ARG A 111 9.66 -17.23 -3.92
CA ARG A 111 10.83 -17.67 -3.15
C ARG A 111 10.52 -18.71 -2.07
N ASN A 112 9.25 -19.10 -1.92
CA ASN A 112 8.80 -19.96 -0.83
C ASN A 112 9.27 -19.43 0.55
N ARG A 113 9.19 -18.12 0.75
CA ARG A 113 9.64 -17.42 1.95
C ARG A 113 8.46 -16.78 2.66
N GLU A 114 8.33 -17.07 3.95
CA GLU A 114 7.31 -16.44 4.78
C GLU A 114 7.65 -14.97 5.05
N ALA A 115 6.65 -14.09 4.93
CA ALA A 115 6.76 -12.66 5.17
C ALA A 115 5.38 -12.03 5.41
N CYS A 116 5.38 -10.78 5.89
CA CYS A 116 4.22 -9.90 6.00
C CYS A 116 4.43 -8.67 5.09
N PRO A 117 4.09 -8.76 3.79
CA PRO A 117 4.38 -7.69 2.83
C PRO A 117 3.49 -6.46 2.98
N GLY A 118 2.25 -6.67 3.43
CA GLY A 118 1.29 -5.59 3.67
C GLY A 118 0.78 -5.63 5.08
N PHE A 119 1.55 -5.11 6.03
CA PHE A 119 1.20 -5.11 7.46
C PHE A 119 -0.20 -4.58 7.74
N PHE A 120 -0.60 -3.48 7.09
CA PHE A 120 -1.91 -2.84 7.31
C PHE A 120 -3.10 -3.63 6.73
N GLN A 121 -2.84 -4.65 5.91
CA GLN A 121 -3.83 -5.56 5.34
C GLN A 121 -3.50 -7.03 5.63
N TYR A 122 -2.57 -7.30 6.56
CA TYR A 122 -2.05 -8.64 6.79
C TYR A 122 -3.12 -9.58 7.33
N ARG A 123 -4.04 -9.03 8.13
CA ARG A 123 -5.15 -9.73 8.74
C ARG A 123 -6.47 -8.99 8.51
N PRO A 124 -7.57 -9.71 8.24
CA PRO A 124 -8.92 -9.15 8.14
C PRO A 124 -9.28 -8.20 9.30
N GLU A 125 -8.86 -8.55 10.52
CA GLU A 125 -9.15 -7.79 11.72
C GLU A 125 -8.46 -6.42 11.75
N ILE A 126 -7.29 -6.29 11.11
CA ILE A 126 -6.59 -5.00 11.00
C ILE A 126 -7.41 -4.05 10.12
N ILE A 127 -7.86 -4.54 8.95
CA ILE A 127 -8.70 -3.76 8.03
C ILE A 127 -10.03 -3.40 8.70
N LEU A 128 -10.66 -4.38 9.37
CA LEU A 128 -11.92 -4.18 10.09
C LEU A 128 -11.77 -3.11 11.19
N SER A 129 -10.69 -3.17 11.99
CA SER A 129 -10.43 -2.18 13.03
C SER A 129 -10.30 -0.77 12.48
N TYR A 130 -9.66 -0.63 11.31
CA TYR A 130 -9.49 0.67 10.65
C TYR A 130 -10.82 1.23 10.13
N ILE A 131 -11.66 0.41 9.48
CA ILE A 131 -12.96 0.88 8.98
C ILE A 131 -13.98 1.13 10.08
N GLN A 132 -13.80 0.55 11.27
CA GLN A 132 -14.65 0.79 12.43
C GLN A 132 -14.23 2.04 13.24
N ASP A 133 -13.06 2.63 12.97
CA ASP A 133 -12.63 3.86 13.63
C ASP A 133 -13.61 5.01 13.34
N GLN A 134 -13.97 5.78 14.38
CA GLN A 134 -15.00 6.81 14.26
C GLN A 134 -14.60 7.91 13.26
N MET A 135 -13.33 8.29 13.19
CA MET A 135 -12.88 9.32 12.24
C MET A 135 -12.91 8.79 10.81
N VAL A 136 -12.68 7.50 10.61
CA VAL A 136 -12.81 6.86 9.30
C VAL A 136 -14.29 6.74 8.89
N ASN A 137 -15.19 6.40 9.81
CA ASN A 137 -16.63 6.42 9.56
C ASN A 137 -17.13 7.85 9.23
N ASP A 138 -16.68 8.86 9.96
CA ASP A 138 -16.99 10.27 9.68
C ASP A 138 -16.52 10.69 8.27
N LEU A 139 -15.37 10.15 7.81
CA LEU A 139 -14.91 10.33 6.44
C LEU A 139 -15.87 9.71 5.43
N PHE A 140 -16.31 8.47 5.65
CA PHE A 140 -17.24 7.78 4.76
C PHE A 140 -18.62 8.46 4.71
N GLU A 141 -19.04 9.07 5.83
CA GLU A 141 -20.25 9.89 5.94
C GLU A 141 -20.09 11.31 5.37
N ASN A 142 -18.93 11.64 4.80
CA ASN A 142 -18.61 12.95 4.19
C ASN A 142 -18.62 14.13 5.18
N LYS A 143 -18.29 13.91 6.45
CA LYS A 143 -18.17 14.98 7.46
C LYS A 143 -16.91 15.83 7.34
N PHE A 144 -15.99 15.48 6.44
CA PHE A 144 -14.81 16.27 6.10
C PHE A 144 -14.93 16.86 4.67
N PRO A 145 -15.44 18.10 4.52
CA PRO A 145 -15.61 18.73 3.21
C PRO A 145 -14.29 18.86 2.46
N GLY A 146 -14.32 18.61 1.15
CA GLY A 146 -13.13 18.72 0.28
C GLY A 146 -12.16 17.54 0.37
N VAL A 147 -12.39 16.57 1.27
CA VAL A 147 -11.54 15.38 1.37
C VAL A 147 -12.02 14.29 0.41
N SER A 148 -11.11 13.77 -0.42
CA SER A 148 -11.36 12.70 -1.39
C SER A 148 -10.51 11.45 -1.16
N SER A 149 -9.62 11.45 -0.17
CA SER A 149 -8.80 10.29 0.18
C SER A 149 -8.55 10.22 1.68
N SER A 150 -8.67 9.00 2.22
CA SER A 150 -8.28 8.66 3.59
C SER A 150 -6.82 8.96 3.90
N GLN A 151 -5.95 9.05 2.88
CA GLN A 151 -4.55 9.42 3.08
C GLN A 151 -4.37 10.79 3.75
N SER A 152 -5.32 11.72 3.56
CA SER A 152 -5.28 13.06 4.17
C SER A 152 -5.54 13.05 5.68
N ILE A 153 -6.32 12.08 6.18
CA ILE A 153 -6.63 11.95 7.61
C ILE A 153 -5.81 10.87 8.30
N LYS A 154 -5.04 10.07 7.54
CA LYS A 154 -4.28 8.90 8.02
C LYS A 154 -3.52 9.17 9.32
N LEU A 155 -2.73 10.25 9.34
CA LEU A 155 -1.93 10.59 10.53
C LEU A 155 -2.82 10.89 11.74
N ALA A 156 -3.91 11.64 11.55
CA ALA A 156 -4.83 11.98 12.63
C ALA A 156 -5.55 10.75 13.18
N VAL A 157 -5.91 9.77 12.33
CA VAL A 157 -6.48 8.48 12.77
C VAL A 157 -5.48 7.75 13.67
N TYR A 158 -4.24 7.55 13.21
CA TYR A 158 -3.25 6.82 14.04
C TYR A 158 -2.85 7.57 15.31
N GLN A 159 -2.82 8.90 15.31
CA GLN A 159 -2.47 9.69 16.49
C GLN A 159 -3.48 9.58 17.63
N GLN A 160 -4.70 9.08 17.37
CA GLN A 160 -5.66 8.75 18.43
C GLN A 160 -5.21 7.55 19.27
N HIS A 161 -4.44 6.64 18.68
CA HIS A 161 -4.09 5.33 19.27
C HIS A 161 -2.59 5.18 19.54
N PHE A 162 -1.74 5.92 18.82
CA PHE A 162 -0.28 5.80 18.86
C PHE A 162 0.39 7.17 18.99
N LYS A 163 1.52 7.22 19.70
CA LYS A 163 2.34 8.43 19.85
C LYS A 163 3.17 8.70 18.59
N LEU A 164 2.52 9.08 17.51
CA LEU A 164 3.17 9.39 16.24
C LEU A 164 3.45 10.88 16.09
N ARG A 165 4.65 11.21 15.58
CA ARG A 165 5.02 12.59 15.23
C ARG A 165 4.54 12.93 13.83
N SER A 166 4.10 14.18 13.66
CA SER A 166 3.91 14.73 12.31
C SER A 166 5.26 14.93 11.64
N ARG A 167 5.36 14.54 10.38
CA ARG A 167 6.57 14.68 9.57
C ARG A 167 6.22 14.84 8.09
N PRO A 168 7.08 15.49 7.30
CA PRO A 168 6.90 15.51 5.86
C PRO A 168 7.00 14.11 5.26
N LYS A 169 6.21 13.85 4.23
CA LYS A 169 6.26 12.59 3.49
C LYS A 169 7.35 12.67 2.43
N TYR A 170 8.30 11.73 2.51
CA TYR A 170 9.35 11.49 1.52
C TYR A 170 9.22 10.06 1.00
N THR A 171 9.56 9.84 -0.26
CA THR A 171 9.70 8.50 -0.84
C THR A 171 11.08 7.92 -0.56
N GLY A 172 12.08 8.77 -0.32
CA GLY A 172 13.49 8.38 -0.19
C GLY A 172 14.22 8.25 -1.53
N PHE A 173 13.52 8.50 -2.63
CA PHE A 173 14.03 8.41 -4.01
C PHE A 173 14.03 9.77 -4.72
N GLU A 174 13.87 10.88 -3.98
CA GLU A 174 13.73 12.23 -4.54
C GLU A 174 14.89 12.61 -5.45
N LYS A 175 16.11 12.15 -5.13
CA LYS A 175 17.33 12.47 -5.89
C LYS A 175 17.53 11.61 -7.13
N VAL A 176 16.74 10.55 -7.30
CA VAL A 176 16.91 9.54 -8.34
C VAL A 176 15.62 9.29 -9.14
N GLN A 177 14.70 10.25 -9.10
CA GLN A 177 13.39 10.14 -9.77
C GLN A 177 13.51 9.99 -11.28
N ALA A 178 14.53 10.59 -11.91
CA ALA A 178 14.75 10.47 -13.35
C ALA A 178 15.07 9.01 -13.73
N GLN A 179 15.95 8.37 -12.98
CA GLN A 179 16.36 6.99 -13.21
C GLN A 179 15.25 5.99 -12.84
N ASP A 180 14.47 6.27 -11.78
CA ASP A 180 13.23 5.54 -11.49
C ASP A 180 12.29 5.59 -12.70
N ALA A 181 12.07 6.77 -13.29
CA ALA A 181 11.17 6.91 -14.43
C ALA A 181 11.65 6.12 -15.65
N GLU A 182 12.96 6.12 -15.95
CA GLU A 182 13.51 5.35 -17.08
C GLU A 182 13.35 3.84 -16.89
N LEU A 183 13.74 3.30 -15.73
CA LEU A 183 13.55 1.87 -15.46
C LEU A 183 12.06 1.49 -15.44
N ARG A 184 11.21 2.33 -14.84
CA ARG A 184 9.76 2.11 -14.81
C ARG A 184 9.15 1.99 -16.21
N LYS A 185 9.59 2.78 -17.19
CA LYS A 185 9.12 2.65 -18.59
C LYS A 185 9.41 1.25 -19.15
N ILE A 186 10.63 0.74 -18.91
CA ILE A 186 11.04 -0.60 -19.34
C ILE A 186 10.16 -1.66 -18.67
N LEU A 187 9.96 -1.55 -17.35
CA LEU A 187 9.19 -2.52 -16.58
C LEU A 187 7.70 -2.52 -16.96
N VAL A 188 7.09 -1.35 -17.17
CA VAL A 188 5.69 -1.24 -17.62
C VAL A 188 5.49 -1.86 -19.00
N ALA A 189 6.44 -1.66 -19.92
CA ALA A 189 6.37 -2.30 -21.24
C ALA A 189 6.44 -3.83 -21.13
N LYS A 190 7.18 -4.36 -20.14
CA LYS A 190 7.34 -5.79 -19.91
C LYS A 190 6.16 -6.42 -19.13
N PHE A 191 5.55 -5.67 -18.21
CA PHE A 191 4.47 -6.13 -17.33
C PHE A 191 3.26 -5.17 -17.41
N PRO A 192 2.53 -5.15 -18.55
CA PRO A 192 1.52 -4.11 -18.82
C PRO A 192 0.29 -4.16 -17.89
N HIS A 193 0.02 -5.30 -17.26
CA HIS A 193 -1.11 -5.47 -16.35
C HIS A 193 -0.78 -5.18 -14.88
N SER A 194 0.45 -4.79 -14.57
CA SER A 194 0.92 -4.68 -13.18
C SER A 194 0.72 -3.30 -12.54
N ASP A 195 -0.07 -2.39 -13.15
CA ASP A 195 -0.49 -1.11 -12.54
C ASP A 195 -2.00 -0.99 -12.34
N GLU A 196 -2.74 -2.09 -12.48
CA GLU A 196 -4.19 -2.10 -12.26
C GLU A 196 -4.58 -1.72 -10.82
N ILE A 197 -5.80 -1.22 -10.66
CA ILE A 197 -6.37 -0.86 -9.36
C ILE A 197 -7.65 -1.67 -9.16
N TYR A 198 -7.63 -2.56 -8.17
CA TYR A 198 -8.80 -3.26 -7.68
C TYR A 198 -9.52 -2.40 -6.65
N LYS A 199 -10.85 -2.46 -6.68
CA LYS A 199 -11.71 -1.59 -5.88
C LYS A 199 -12.73 -2.42 -5.13
N THR A 200 -12.84 -2.17 -3.83
CA THR A 200 -13.88 -2.79 -2.98
C THR A 200 -14.61 -1.70 -2.20
N GLY A 201 -15.93 -1.67 -2.31
CA GLY A 201 -16.75 -0.69 -1.60
C GLY A 201 -16.66 -0.87 -0.09
N TRP A 202 -16.55 0.22 0.67
CA TRP A 202 -16.36 0.12 2.13
C TRP A 202 -17.51 -0.61 2.84
N LYS A 203 -18.75 -0.45 2.38
CA LYS A 203 -19.92 -1.16 2.94
C LYS A 203 -19.82 -2.67 2.72
N GLU A 204 -19.45 -3.07 1.50
CA GLU A 204 -19.25 -4.47 1.15
C GLU A 204 -18.11 -5.06 1.98
N LEU A 205 -16.97 -4.35 2.05
CA LEU A 205 -15.82 -4.74 2.84
C LEU A 205 -16.20 -4.92 4.32
N SER A 206 -16.91 -3.95 4.91
CA SER A 206 -17.41 -4.05 6.29
C SER A 206 -18.27 -5.29 6.49
N ARG A 207 -19.17 -5.61 5.54
CA ARG A 207 -20.03 -6.80 5.61
C ARG A 207 -19.23 -8.11 5.54
N ILE A 208 -18.24 -8.18 4.65
CA ILE A 208 -17.44 -9.40 4.44
C ILE A 208 -16.50 -9.66 5.62
N LEU A 209 -15.92 -8.61 6.20
CA LEU A 209 -14.96 -8.72 7.28
C LEU A 209 -15.61 -8.86 8.66
N SER A 210 -16.87 -8.45 8.82
CA SER A 210 -17.56 -8.57 10.10
C SER A 210 -17.79 -10.05 10.47
N PRO A 211 -17.62 -10.43 11.75
CA PRO A 211 -17.97 -11.77 12.22
C PRO A 211 -19.42 -12.11 11.85
N ARG A 212 -19.66 -13.32 11.33
CA ARG A 212 -21.03 -13.82 11.16
C ARG A 212 -21.58 -14.10 12.55
N SER A 213 -22.80 -13.67 12.84
CA SER A 213 -23.50 -14.09 14.06
C SER A 213 -23.64 -15.62 14.06
N GLU A 214 -23.24 -16.29 15.14
CA GLU A 214 -23.30 -17.75 15.32
C GLU A 214 -24.74 -18.31 15.43
N THR A 215 -25.71 -17.68 14.79
CA THR A 215 -27.11 -18.10 14.77
C THR A 215 -27.51 -18.47 13.34
N GLU A 216 -27.00 -19.62 12.85
CA GLU A 216 -27.60 -20.44 11.79
C GLU A 216 -27.51 -21.92 12.19
#